data_AF-A0A358M6J1-F1
#
_entry.id   AF-A0A358M6J1-F1
#
_cell.length_a   1.000
_cell.length_b   1.000
_cell.length_c   1.000
_cell.angle_alpha   90.00
_cell.angle_beta   90.00
_cell.angle_gamma   90.00
#
_symmetry.space_group_name_H-M   'P 1'
#
loop_
_entity.id
_entity.type
_entity.pdbx_description
1 polymer ?
#
loop_
_entity_poly.entity_id
_entity_poly.type
_entity_poly.pdbx_seq_one_letter_code
_entity_poly.pdbx_strand_id
1 'polypeptide(L)'
;YIAAWSGEKLKNESISFEEAATIRPDGAYNIFHASVVPDEMALPEDYVDMKNWSGPMWNESGGWILWQIDSEWSDRGEQPGFRYSKDAKRILSLYEREFQGQRLSKDEYAWLAERGYVKTNGDYDGHFKAVWQIVVLAGKEIQDKLLALGERIKVKYQRDFEALKAPYAEAVLESVPAHLRKVEEYGLQFVFHSDGWFLLHCMKALLKNGKLKAPAEGQRKALTTLITNA
;
A
#
# COMPACT_ATOMS: atom_id res chain seq x y z
N TYR A 1 5.75 0.17 2.70
CA TYR A 1 6.54 0.03 1.47
C TYR A 1 7.57 -1.10 1.56
N ILE A 2 8.63 -0.99 2.37
CA ILE A 2 9.72 -2.01 2.42
C ILE A 2 9.19 -3.42 2.69
N ALA A 3 8.35 -3.61 3.72
CA ALA A 3 7.79 -4.93 4.03
C ALA A 3 6.95 -5.53 2.87
N ALA A 4 6.22 -4.66 2.16
CA ALA A 4 5.36 -5.06 1.03
C ALA A 4 6.16 -5.42 -0.22
N TRP A 5 7.15 -4.60 -0.57
CA TRP A 5 7.79 -4.61 -1.90
C TRP A 5 9.17 -5.28 -1.93
N SER A 6 9.82 -5.49 -0.78
CA SER A 6 11.12 -6.17 -0.75
C SER A 6 10.99 -7.69 -0.89
N GLY A 7 12.10 -8.33 -1.31
CA GLY A 7 12.21 -9.78 -1.42
C GLY A 7 11.37 -10.37 -2.55
N GLU A 8 11.18 -9.63 -3.64
CA GLU A 8 10.45 -10.08 -4.83
C GLU A 8 10.98 -11.44 -5.35
N LYS A 9 12.30 -11.64 -5.32
CA LYS A 9 12.94 -12.92 -5.70
C LYS A 9 12.62 -14.10 -4.79
N LEU A 10 12.08 -13.86 -3.60
CA LEU A 10 11.68 -14.88 -2.63
C LEU A 10 10.19 -15.20 -2.71
N LYS A 11 9.43 -14.40 -3.47
CA LYS A 11 7.99 -14.54 -3.58
C LYS A 11 7.68 -15.86 -4.28
N ASN A 12 6.70 -16.58 -3.77
CA ASN A 12 6.18 -17.73 -4.48
C ASN A 12 5.33 -17.25 -5.67
N GLU A 13 5.71 -17.65 -6.87
CA GLU A 13 4.99 -17.35 -8.11
C GLU A 13 4.47 -18.63 -8.77
N SER A 14 4.23 -19.67 -7.98
CA SER A 14 3.71 -20.96 -8.44
C SER A 14 2.34 -20.88 -9.11
N ILE A 15 1.54 -19.89 -8.77
CA ILE A 15 0.22 -19.63 -9.35
C ILE A 15 0.22 -18.21 -9.88
N SER A 16 0.00 -18.07 -11.19
CA SER A 16 -0.19 -16.78 -11.85
C SER A 16 -1.58 -16.20 -11.54
N PHE A 17 -1.75 -14.89 -11.75
CA PHE A 17 -3.06 -14.27 -11.56
C PHE A 17 -4.09 -14.83 -12.55
N GLU A 18 -3.67 -15.09 -13.79
CA GLU A 18 -4.49 -15.63 -14.87
C GLU A 18 -5.01 -17.04 -14.55
N GLU A 19 -4.23 -17.85 -13.82
CA GLU A 19 -4.65 -19.18 -13.37
C GLU A 19 -5.69 -19.14 -12.24
N ALA A 20 -5.66 -18.10 -11.41
CA ALA A 20 -6.57 -17.94 -10.28
C ALA A 20 -7.82 -17.11 -10.63
N ALA A 21 -7.71 -16.16 -11.55
CA ALA A 21 -8.77 -15.23 -11.90
C ALA A 21 -9.90 -15.90 -12.69
N THR A 22 -11.13 -15.44 -12.44
CA THR A 22 -12.27 -15.81 -13.27
C THR A 22 -12.37 -14.84 -14.45
N ILE A 23 -12.32 -15.39 -15.68
CA ILE A 23 -12.50 -14.62 -16.91
C ILE A 23 -13.99 -14.38 -17.14
N ARG A 24 -14.37 -13.12 -17.26
CA ARG A 24 -15.72 -12.67 -17.61
C ARG A 24 -15.95 -12.71 -19.13
N PRO A 25 -17.20 -12.75 -19.60
CA PRO A 25 -17.52 -12.73 -21.03
C PRO A 25 -16.99 -11.50 -21.79
N ASP A 26 -16.76 -10.37 -21.11
CA ASP A 26 -16.21 -9.15 -21.70
C ASP A 26 -14.67 -9.10 -21.73
N GLY A 27 -14.01 -10.21 -21.37
CA GLY A 27 -12.55 -10.34 -21.36
C GLY A 27 -11.87 -9.74 -20.12
N ALA A 28 -12.63 -9.12 -19.21
CA ALA A 28 -12.08 -8.74 -17.90
C ALA A 28 -11.91 -9.97 -17.02
N TYR A 29 -10.84 -10.04 -16.23
CA TYR A 29 -10.59 -11.15 -15.33
C TYR A 29 -10.22 -10.61 -13.96
N ASN A 30 -10.89 -11.15 -12.94
CA ASN A 30 -10.75 -10.70 -11.56
C ASN A 30 -10.80 -11.91 -10.62
N ILE A 31 -10.22 -11.74 -9.44
CA ILE A 31 -10.46 -12.63 -8.32
C ILE A 31 -11.55 -11.98 -7.46
N PHE A 32 -12.63 -12.71 -7.21
CA PHE A 32 -13.68 -12.30 -6.29
C PHE A 32 -13.68 -13.22 -5.09
N HIS A 33 -13.74 -12.64 -3.90
CA HIS A 33 -13.88 -13.36 -2.65
C HIS A 33 -15.12 -12.84 -1.92
N ALA A 34 -15.91 -13.76 -1.40
CA ALA A 34 -17.01 -13.47 -0.49
C ALA A 34 -16.95 -14.50 0.64
N SER A 35 -17.10 -14.04 1.87
CA SER A 35 -17.15 -14.89 3.05
C SER A 35 -18.49 -14.71 3.74
N VAL A 36 -19.04 -15.82 4.24
CA VAL A 36 -20.19 -15.82 5.14
C VAL A 36 -19.65 -16.12 6.53
N VAL A 37 -19.73 -15.12 7.41
CA VAL A 37 -19.28 -15.25 8.81
C VAL A 37 -20.50 -15.53 9.69
N PRO A 38 -20.43 -16.49 10.64
CA PRO A 38 -21.49 -16.69 11.62
C PRO A 38 -21.68 -15.46 12.50
N ASP A 39 -22.92 -15.20 12.93
CA ASP A 39 -23.25 -14.06 13.81
C ASP A 39 -22.48 -14.09 15.15
N GLU A 40 -22.17 -15.30 15.64
CA GLU A 40 -21.44 -15.52 16.90
C GLU A 40 -19.92 -15.62 16.72
N MET A 41 -19.38 -15.30 15.54
CA MET A 41 -17.95 -15.39 15.30
C MET A 41 -17.18 -14.40 16.21
N ALA A 42 -16.39 -14.95 17.13
CA ALA A 42 -15.46 -14.17 17.92
C ALA A 42 -14.27 -13.74 17.06
N LEU A 43 -14.24 -12.46 16.68
CA LEU A 43 -13.12 -11.88 15.96
C LEU A 43 -12.03 -11.43 16.96
N PRO A 44 -10.74 -11.50 16.58
CA PRO A 44 -9.67 -10.91 17.37
C PRO A 44 -9.95 -9.43 17.68
N GLU A 45 -9.51 -8.94 18.83
CA GLU A 45 -9.72 -7.53 19.24
C GLU A 45 -9.18 -6.53 18.20
N ASP A 46 -8.08 -6.89 17.52
CA ASP A 46 -7.43 -6.07 16.49
C ASP A 46 -8.07 -6.19 15.10
N TYR A 47 -9.16 -6.95 14.96
CA TYR A 47 -9.96 -6.97 13.74
C TYR A 47 -10.60 -5.62 13.42
N VAL A 48 -10.86 -4.80 14.44
CA VAL A 48 -11.34 -3.42 14.22
C VAL A 48 -10.34 -2.58 13.44
N ASP A 49 -9.05 -2.83 13.58
CA ASP A 49 -8.00 -2.08 12.89
C ASP A 49 -7.99 -2.41 11.39
N MET A 50 -8.25 -3.67 11.05
CA MET A 50 -8.38 -4.10 9.66
C MET A 50 -9.59 -3.47 8.96
N LYS A 51 -10.68 -3.17 9.69
CA LYS A 51 -11.82 -2.44 9.11
C LYS A 51 -11.46 -1.03 8.67
N ASN A 52 -10.44 -0.44 9.29
CA ASN A 52 -9.95 0.90 8.96
C ASN A 52 -8.76 0.84 7.99
N TRP A 53 -8.37 -0.33 7.49
CA TRP A 53 -7.20 -0.51 6.63
C TRP A 53 -7.60 -0.72 5.17
N SER A 54 -6.98 0.05 4.27
CA SER A 54 -7.11 -0.10 2.82
C SER A 54 -5.75 0.01 2.14
N GLY A 55 -5.34 -1.06 1.44
CA GLY A 55 -4.09 -1.14 0.70
C GLY A 55 -3.21 -2.34 1.08
N PRO A 56 -1.99 -2.41 0.52
CA PRO A 56 -1.30 -1.34 -0.21
C PRO A 56 -1.92 -1.08 -1.59
N MET A 57 -2.19 0.19 -1.88
CA MET A 57 -2.67 0.66 -3.17
C MET A 57 -1.54 1.32 -3.94
N TRP A 58 -1.50 1.12 -5.25
CA TRP A 58 -0.55 1.83 -6.09
C TRP A 58 -1.11 2.13 -7.48
N ASN A 59 -0.61 3.22 -8.06
CA ASN A 59 -0.89 3.63 -9.44
C ASN A 59 0.40 4.15 -10.06
N GLU A 60 0.61 3.81 -11.33
CA GLU A 60 1.77 4.25 -12.10
C GLU A 60 1.36 5.29 -13.15
N SER A 61 2.19 6.32 -13.33
CA SER A 61 2.08 7.31 -14.40
C SER A 61 3.39 8.08 -14.55
N GLY A 62 3.84 8.32 -15.79
CA GLY A 62 5.01 9.18 -16.06
C GLY A 62 6.34 8.65 -15.47
N GLY A 63 6.50 7.33 -15.35
CA GLY A 63 7.68 6.72 -14.72
C GLY A 63 7.69 6.78 -13.19
N TRP A 64 6.58 7.22 -12.59
CA TRP A 64 6.41 7.32 -11.14
C TRP A 64 5.29 6.39 -10.66
N ILE A 65 5.45 5.86 -9.45
CA ILE A 65 4.44 5.11 -8.73
C ILE A 65 4.02 5.94 -7.50
N LEU A 66 2.71 6.16 -7.35
CA LEU A 66 2.13 6.62 -6.09
C LEU A 66 1.73 5.38 -5.29
N TRP A 67 2.37 5.15 -4.15
CA TRP A 67 2.08 4.05 -3.24
C TRP A 67 1.43 4.57 -1.96
N GLN A 68 0.37 3.91 -1.50
CA GLN A 68 -0.46 4.40 -0.39
C GLN A 68 -1.01 3.25 0.46
N ILE A 69 -1.14 3.49 1.76
CA ILE A 69 -2.08 2.79 2.64
C ILE A 69 -3.02 3.85 3.24
N ASP A 70 -4.31 3.54 3.29
CA ASP A 70 -5.26 4.22 4.16
C ASP A 70 -5.47 3.38 5.43
N SER A 71 -5.46 4.02 6.59
CA SER A 71 -5.48 3.39 7.91
C SER A 71 -6.12 4.33 8.93
N GLU A 72 -6.29 3.88 10.18
CA GLU A 72 -6.69 4.76 11.29
C GLU A 72 -5.74 5.97 11.50
N TRP A 73 -4.49 5.87 11.04
CA TRP A 73 -3.48 6.93 11.17
C TRP A 73 -3.51 7.95 10.02
N SER A 74 -4.28 7.69 8.96
CA SER A 74 -4.50 8.66 7.89
C SER A 74 -5.89 9.28 7.96
N ASP A 75 -6.01 10.49 7.44
CA ASP A 75 -7.27 11.23 7.38
C ASP A 75 -7.53 11.66 5.93
N ARG A 76 -8.05 10.73 5.13
CA ARG A 76 -8.28 10.91 3.69
C ARG A 76 -9.75 11.21 3.35
N GLY A 77 -10.56 11.50 4.37
CA GLY A 77 -12.00 11.78 4.23
C GLY A 77 -12.84 10.57 3.82
N GLU A 78 -14.17 10.71 3.86
CA GLU A 78 -15.15 9.65 3.62
C GLU A 78 -15.35 9.27 2.14
N GLN A 79 -14.32 9.34 1.28
CA GLN A 79 -14.44 8.91 -0.13
C GLN A 79 -13.42 7.84 -0.53
N PRO A 80 -13.42 6.65 0.14
CA PRO A 80 -12.23 5.82 0.27
C PRO A 80 -11.95 4.88 -0.91
N GLY A 81 -12.58 5.05 -2.08
CA GLY A 81 -12.43 4.06 -3.17
C GLY A 81 -12.63 4.56 -4.60
N PHE A 82 -13.57 5.47 -4.84
CA PHE A 82 -13.96 5.79 -6.23
C PHE A 82 -13.03 6.81 -6.94
N ARG A 83 -12.18 7.52 -6.20
CA ARG A 83 -11.33 8.59 -6.75
C ARG A 83 -9.84 8.31 -6.71
N TYR A 84 -9.38 7.27 -6.00
CA TYR A 84 -7.95 6.99 -5.82
C TYR A 84 -7.18 7.00 -7.16
N SER A 85 -7.61 6.20 -8.14
CA SER A 85 -6.92 6.13 -9.44
C SER A 85 -6.89 7.48 -10.19
N LYS A 86 -7.95 8.28 -10.09
CA LYS A 86 -8.01 9.61 -10.72
C LYS A 86 -7.11 10.62 -10.00
N ASP A 87 -7.17 10.63 -8.67
CA ASP A 87 -6.35 11.50 -7.84
C ASP A 87 -4.88 11.13 -7.96
N ALA A 88 -4.55 9.84 -7.98
CA ALA A 88 -3.19 9.33 -8.17
C ALA A 88 -2.60 9.80 -9.50
N LYS A 89 -3.34 9.67 -10.61
CA LYS A 89 -2.92 10.20 -11.91
C LYS A 89 -2.67 11.70 -11.88
N ARG A 90 -3.55 12.47 -11.22
CA ARG A 90 -3.37 13.92 -11.06
C ARG A 90 -2.14 14.24 -10.22
N ILE A 91 -1.95 13.58 -9.09
CA ILE A 91 -0.81 13.77 -8.19
C ILE A 91 0.50 13.49 -8.92
N LEU A 92 0.59 12.35 -9.62
CA LEU A 92 1.79 11.96 -10.36
C LEU A 92 2.11 12.94 -11.49
N SER A 93 1.09 13.37 -12.25
CA SER A 93 1.27 14.37 -13.31
C SER A 93 1.75 15.72 -12.76
N LEU A 94 1.21 16.17 -11.62
CA LEU A 94 1.65 17.42 -10.97
C LEU A 94 3.06 17.29 -10.39
N TYR A 95 3.39 16.14 -9.79
CA TYR A 95 4.73 15.86 -9.30
C TYR A 95 5.75 15.85 -10.43
N GLU A 96 5.49 15.14 -11.52
CA GLU A 96 6.38 15.05 -12.67
C GLU A 96 6.67 16.43 -13.28
N ARG A 97 5.61 17.25 -13.46
CA ARG A 97 5.75 18.63 -13.97
C ARG A 97 6.63 19.48 -13.05
N GLU A 98 6.39 19.45 -11.75
CA GLU A 98 7.20 20.21 -10.79
C GLU A 98 8.65 19.69 -10.74
N PHE A 99 8.84 18.37 -10.81
CA PHE A 99 10.15 17.73 -10.86
C PHE A 99 10.96 18.14 -12.11
N GLN A 100 10.29 18.34 -13.24
CA GLN A 100 10.88 18.86 -14.48
C GLN A 100 11.14 20.38 -14.45
N GLY A 101 10.90 21.05 -13.31
CA GLY A 101 11.13 22.48 -13.13
C GLY A 101 9.96 23.37 -13.57
N GLN A 102 8.81 22.79 -13.91
CA GLN A 102 7.62 23.56 -14.20
C GLN A 102 6.96 24.06 -12.91
N ARG A 103 6.67 25.36 -12.84
CA ARG A 103 5.85 25.92 -11.77
C ARG A 103 4.38 25.53 -11.95
N LEU A 104 3.77 24.94 -10.93
CA LEU A 104 2.33 24.62 -10.93
C LEU A 104 1.49 25.88 -10.72
N SER A 105 0.22 25.83 -11.12
CA SER A 105 -0.71 26.94 -10.92
C SER A 105 -1.12 27.10 -9.45
N LYS A 106 -1.69 28.26 -9.11
CA LYS A 106 -2.23 28.56 -7.76
C LYS A 106 -3.26 27.51 -7.32
N ASP A 107 -4.17 27.15 -8.22
CA ASP A 107 -5.23 26.17 -7.94
C ASP A 107 -4.66 24.75 -7.79
N GLU A 108 -3.61 24.40 -8.55
CA GLU A 108 -2.92 23.12 -8.43
C GLU A 108 -2.24 22.97 -7.07
N TYR A 109 -1.53 24.01 -6.61
CA TYR A 109 -0.93 24.03 -5.28
C TYR A 109 -1.97 24.02 -4.16
N ALA A 110 -3.07 24.78 -4.31
CA ALA A 110 -4.15 24.78 -3.34
C ALA A 110 -4.78 23.38 -3.21
N TRP A 111 -5.01 22.70 -4.34
CA TRP A 111 -5.56 21.35 -4.38
C TRP A 111 -4.64 20.31 -3.70
N LEU A 112 -3.33 20.40 -3.93
CA LEU A 112 -2.32 19.54 -3.28
C LEU A 112 -2.23 19.81 -1.78
N ALA A 113 -2.29 21.09 -1.37
CA ALA A 113 -2.18 21.51 0.02
C ALA A 113 -3.41 21.13 0.86
N GLU A 114 -4.61 21.28 0.30
CA GLU A 114 -5.87 20.86 0.92
C GLU A 114 -5.81 19.38 1.35
N ARG A 115 -5.24 18.54 0.46
CA ARG A 115 -5.04 17.09 0.62
C ARG A 115 -3.77 16.71 1.41
N GLY A 116 -2.99 17.70 1.84
CA GLY A 116 -1.79 17.49 2.66
C GLY A 116 -0.57 16.94 1.92
N TYR A 117 -0.58 16.86 0.58
CA TYR A 117 0.58 16.40 -0.18
C TYR A 117 1.72 17.41 -0.20
N VAL A 118 1.37 18.71 -0.16
CA VAL A 118 2.32 19.83 -0.22
C VAL A 118 1.99 20.84 0.88
N LYS A 119 3.01 21.48 1.43
CA LYS A 119 2.90 22.68 2.25
C LYS A 119 3.38 23.88 1.47
N THR A 120 2.57 24.91 1.41
CA THR A 120 2.90 26.19 0.77
C THR A 120 3.22 27.25 1.82
N ASN A 121 4.07 28.22 1.47
CA ASN A 121 4.37 29.38 2.28
C ASN A 121 4.55 30.62 1.39
N GLY A 122 4.09 31.78 1.89
CA GLY A 122 4.13 33.06 1.21
C GLY A 122 3.06 33.24 0.13
N ASP A 123 3.14 34.35 -0.59
CA ASP A 123 2.21 34.71 -1.65
C ASP A 123 2.62 34.07 -2.98
N TYR A 124 1.65 33.54 -3.73
CA TYR A 124 1.88 32.91 -5.02
C TYR A 124 2.49 33.90 -6.02
N ASP A 125 2.03 35.14 -6.07
CA ASP A 125 2.58 36.13 -7.02
C ASP A 125 3.85 36.82 -6.50
N GLY A 126 4.29 36.48 -5.28
CA GLY A 126 5.49 36.99 -4.63
C GLY A 126 6.46 35.89 -4.22
N HIS A 127 6.91 35.92 -2.96
CA HIS A 127 7.83 34.92 -2.40
C HIS A 127 7.09 33.62 -2.07
N PHE A 128 6.84 32.80 -3.08
CA PHE A 128 6.18 31.50 -2.94
C PHE A 128 7.18 30.36 -2.75
N LYS A 129 6.90 29.48 -1.79
CA LYS A 129 7.60 28.20 -1.65
C LYS A 129 6.61 27.06 -1.42
N ALA A 130 6.73 25.98 -2.18
CA ALA A 130 6.02 24.73 -1.99
C ALA A 130 6.99 23.62 -1.59
N VAL A 131 6.57 22.73 -0.69
CA VAL A 131 7.36 21.56 -0.24
C VAL A 131 6.44 20.35 -0.09
N TRP A 132 6.76 19.26 -0.77
CA TRP A 132 6.10 17.96 -0.58
C TRP A 132 6.23 17.47 0.86
N GLN A 133 5.11 17.07 1.46
CA GLN A 133 5.03 16.56 2.84
C GLN A 133 5.03 15.03 2.90
N ILE A 134 4.93 14.37 1.75
CA ILE A 134 5.06 12.92 1.63
C ILE A 134 6.51 12.52 1.36
N VAL A 135 6.82 11.24 1.60
CA VAL A 135 8.13 10.71 1.24
C VAL A 135 8.21 10.54 -0.28
N VAL A 136 9.29 11.03 -0.87
CA VAL A 136 9.57 10.89 -2.29
C VAL A 136 10.93 10.22 -2.46
N LEU A 137 10.94 9.02 -3.04
CA LEU A 137 12.17 8.31 -3.43
C LEU A 137 12.54 8.75 -4.85
N ALA A 138 13.08 9.96 -4.96
CA ALA A 138 13.35 10.59 -6.26
C ALA A 138 14.38 9.84 -7.12
N GLY A 139 15.28 9.07 -6.50
CA GLY A 139 16.31 8.30 -7.22
C GLY A 139 16.12 6.79 -7.07
N LYS A 140 16.24 6.06 -8.18
CA LYS A 140 16.18 4.59 -8.20
C LYS A 140 17.21 3.96 -7.26
N GLU A 141 18.40 4.54 -7.15
CA GLU A 141 19.43 4.06 -6.22
C GLU A 141 18.99 4.08 -4.74
N ILE A 142 18.21 5.09 -4.33
CA ILE A 142 17.69 5.18 -2.95
C ILE A 142 16.66 4.07 -2.72
N GLN A 143 15.76 3.88 -3.68
CA GLN A 143 14.76 2.82 -3.66
C GLN A 143 15.42 1.44 -3.59
N ASP A 144 16.41 1.18 -4.46
CA ASP A 144 17.14 -0.09 -4.51
C ASP A 144 17.84 -0.39 -3.19
N LYS A 145 18.53 0.60 -2.60
CA LYS A 145 19.18 0.45 -1.29
C LYS A 145 18.19 0.11 -0.18
N LEU A 146 17.01 0.76 -0.16
CA LEU A 146 15.96 0.48 0.82
C LEU A 146 15.38 -0.92 0.64
N LEU A 147 15.10 -1.33 -0.59
CA LEU A 147 14.55 -2.64 -0.90
C LEU A 147 15.56 -3.76 -0.63
N ALA A 148 16.85 -3.53 -0.90
CA ALA A 148 17.92 -4.48 -0.59
C ALA A 148 18.06 -4.74 0.91
N LEU A 149 17.83 -3.74 1.76
CA LEU A 149 17.77 -3.95 3.21
C LEU A 149 16.60 -4.86 3.61
N GLY A 150 15.42 -4.62 3.04
CA GLY A 150 14.25 -5.47 3.25
C GLY A 150 14.48 -6.91 2.76
N GLU A 151 15.09 -7.06 1.59
CA GLU A 151 15.43 -8.36 0.99
C GLU A 151 16.37 -9.13 1.90
N ARG A 152 17.44 -8.51 2.40
CA ARG A 152 18.36 -9.16 3.36
C ARG A 152 17.65 -9.64 4.62
N ILE A 153 16.68 -8.88 5.13
CA ILE A 153 15.88 -9.28 6.29
C ILE A 153 15.00 -10.50 5.93
N LYS A 154 14.30 -10.46 4.78
CA LYS A 154 13.45 -11.57 4.35
C LYS A 154 14.25 -12.85 4.07
N VAL A 155 15.42 -12.76 3.42
CA VAL A 155 16.32 -13.90 3.22
C VAL A 155 16.71 -14.51 4.56
N LYS A 156 17.07 -13.68 5.54
CA LYS A 156 17.48 -14.15 6.87
C LYS A 156 16.37 -14.95 7.57
N TYR A 157 15.12 -14.52 7.45
CA TYR A 157 13.98 -15.13 8.15
C TYR A 157 13.09 -16.01 7.25
N GLN A 158 13.56 -16.36 6.05
CA GLN A 158 12.76 -17.08 5.06
C GLN A 158 12.23 -18.41 5.61
N ARG A 159 13.10 -19.21 6.21
CA ARG A 159 12.72 -20.52 6.78
C ARG A 159 11.71 -20.37 7.91
N ASP A 160 11.85 -19.33 8.73
CA ASP A 160 10.93 -19.07 9.84
C ASP A 160 9.55 -18.65 9.31
N PHE A 161 9.52 -17.84 8.24
CA PHE A 161 8.28 -17.48 7.54
C PHE A 161 7.63 -18.70 6.89
N GLU A 162 8.39 -19.54 6.19
CA GLU A 162 7.85 -20.78 5.59
C GLU A 162 7.26 -21.71 6.65
N ALA A 163 7.98 -21.92 7.76
CA ALA A 163 7.52 -22.75 8.87
C ALA A 163 6.27 -22.18 9.56
N LEU A 164 6.17 -20.85 9.69
CA LEU A 164 5.01 -20.18 10.28
C LEU A 164 3.79 -20.22 9.35
N LYS A 165 4.00 -20.05 8.04
CA LYS A 165 2.94 -20.05 7.04
C LYS A 165 2.37 -21.44 6.79
N ALA A 166 3.18 -22.49 6.79
CA ALA A 166 2.76 -23.85 6.42
C ALA A 166 1.47 -24.33 7.14
N PRO A 167 1.39 -24.33 8.49
CA PRO A 167 0.18 -24.77 9.19
C PRO A 167 -1.02 -23.84 8.96
N TYR A 168 -0.78 -22.53 8.80
CA TYR A 168 -1.85 -21.58 8.48
C TYR A 168 -2.43 -21.83 7.08
N ALA A 169 -1.57 -22.05 6.08
CA ALA A 169 -1.98 -22.36 4.73
C ALA A 169 -2.78 -23.69 4.68
N GLU A 170 -2.33 -24.72 5.39
CA GLU A 170 -3.06 -25.99 5.49
C GLU A 170 -4.47 -25.80 6.05
N ALA A 171 -4.60 -25.11 7.19
CA ALA A 171 -5.88 -24.85 7.84
C ALA A 171 -6.84 -24.02 6.95
N VAL A 172 -6.32 -22.99 6.26
CA VAL A 172 -7.13 -22.19 5.32
C VAL A 172 -7.66 -23.09 4.21
N LEU A 173 -6.80 -23.87 3.55
CA LEU A 173 -7.15 -24.66 2.38
C LEU A 173 -8.02 -25.90 2.69
N GLU A 174 -8.04 -26.36 3.94
CA GLU A 174 -8.93 -27.45 4.38
C GLU A 174 -10.41 -27.02 4.33
N SER A 175 -10.69 -25.77 4.68
CA SER A 175 -12.05 -25.21 4.71
C SER A 175 -12.58 -24.77 3.35
N VAL A 176 -11.70 -24.67 2.34
CA VAL A 176 -12.01 -24.03 1.06
C VAL A 176 -12.51 -25.06 0.04
N PRO A 177 -13.67 -24.84 -0.60
CA PRO A 177 -14.17 -25.73 -1.66
C PRO A 177 -13.15 -25.92 -2.79
N ALA A 178 -13.07 -27.13 -3.35
CA ALA A 178 -12.05 -27.49 -4.35
C ALA A 178 -11.96 -26.53 -5.54
N HIS A 179 -13.09 -25.97 -5.99
CA HIS A 179 -13.14 -25.03 -7.12
C HIS A 179 -12.63 -23.62 -6.78
N LEU A 180 -12.51 -23.27 -5.48
CA LEU A 180 -11.94 -22.00 -5.00
C LEU A 180 -10.52 -22.17 -4.44
N ARG A 181 -10.06 -23.41 -4.25
CA ARG A 181 -8.76 -23.70 -3.63
C ARG A 181 -7.61 -22.95 -4.30
N LYS A 182 -7.60 -22.88 -5.64
CA LYS A 182 -6.56 -22.18 -6.40
C LYS A 182 -6.53 -20.67 -6.15
N VAL A 183 -7.70 -20.06 -5.95
CA VAL A 183 -7.82 -18.63 -5.61
C VAL A 183 -7.18 -18.35 -4.25
N GLU A 184 -7.46 -19.20 -3.27
CA GLU A 184 -6.90 -19.07 -1.93
C GLU A 184 -5.40 -19.38 -1.88
N GLU A 185 -4.94 -20.40 -2.61
CA GLU A 185 -3.51 -20.70 -2.77
C GLU A 185 -2.77 -19.50 -3.37
N TYR A 186 -3.34 -18.84 -4.38
CA TYR A 186 -2.79 -17.62 -4.96
C TYR A 186 -2.64 -16.52 -3.92
N GLY A 187 -3.69 -16.24 -3.13
CA GLY A 187 -3.67 -15.24 -2.05
C GLY A 187 -2.61 -15.55 -0.98
N LEU A 188 -2.49 -16.81 -0.60
CA LEU A 188 -1.50 -17.26 0.39
C LEU A 188 -0.05 -17.00 -0.05
N GLN A 189 0.24 -16.86 -1.34
CA GLN A 189 1.59 -16.49 -1.83
C GLN A 189 2.07 -15.14 -1.29
N PHE A 190 1.16 -14.27 -0.83
CA PHE A 190 1.46 -12.88 -0.46
C PHE A 190 1.50 -12.60 1.06
N VAL A 191 1.28 -13.61 1.92
CA VAL A 191 1.15 -13.44 3.39
C VAL A 191 2.28 -12.64 4.04
N PHE A 192 3.54 -12.84 3.65
CA PHE A 192 4.68 -12.06 4.18
C PHE A 192 5.21 -11.00 3.20
N HIS A 193 4.34 -10.54 2.31
CA HIS A 193 4.60 -9.51 1.31
C HIS A 193 3.53 -8.42 1.39
N SER A 194 2.64 -8.35 0.41
CA SER A 194 1.63 -7.30 0.26
C SER A 194 0.33 -7.59 1.01
N ASP A 195 0.30 -8.60 1.88
CA ASP A 195 -0.84 -8.90 2.73
C ASP A 195 -1.13 -7.77 3.74
N GLY A 196 -2.40 -7.38 3.85
CA GLY A 196 -2.83 -6.26 4.69
C GLY A 196 -2.59 -6.52 6.17
N TRP A 197 -2.87 -7.73 6.65
CA TRP A 197 -2.67 -8.11 8.06
C TRP A 197 -1.21 -8.05 8.45
N PHE A 198 -0.34 -8.64 7.65
CA PHE A 198 1.10 -8.60 7.89
C PHE A 198 1.64 -7.17 7.97
N LEU A 199 1.23 -6.30 7.05
CA LEU A 199 1.66 -4.90 7.04
C LEU A 199 1.13 -4.11 8.23
N LEU A 200 -0.14 -4.32 8.60
CA LEU A 200 -0.74 -3.73 9.80
C LEU A 200 0.01 -4.16 11.07
N HIS A 201 0.27 -5.46 11.23
CA HIS A 201 1.02 -5.97 12.38
C HIS A 201 2.45 -5.46 12.43
N CYS A 202 3.11 -5.32 11.28
CA CYS A 202 4.42 -4.67 11.19
C CYS A 202 4.36 -3.23 11.71
N MET A 203 3.36 -2.44 11.31
CA MET A 203 3.18 -1.06 11.80
C MET A 203 2.88 -1.02 13.30
N LYS A 204 1.93 -1.84 13.79
CA LYS A 204 1.58 -1.91 15.22
C LYS A 204 2.78 -2.33 16.08
N ALA A 205 3.56 -3.31 15.62
CA ALA A 205 4.75 -3.74 16.34
C ALA A 205 5.78 -2.61 16.47
N LEU A 206 6.01 -1.84 15.39
CA LEU A 206 6.93 -0.71 15.39
C LEU A 206 6.42 0.49 16.21
N LEU A 207 5.11 0.72 16.27
CA LEU A 207 4.51 1.72 17.15
C LEU A 207 4.65 1.30 18.62
N LYS A 208 4.28 0.05 18.95
CA LYS A 208 4.34 -0.50 20.32
C LYS A 208 5.76 -0.49 20.90
N ASN A 209 6.77 -0.73 20.07
CA ASN A 209 8.17 -0.72 20.51
C ASN A 209 8.86 0.65 20.39
N GLY A 210 8.13 1.71 20.01
CA GLY A 210 8.62 3.07 19.96
C GLY A 210 9.54 3.40 18.78
N LYS A 211 9.74 2.48 17.82
CA LYS A 211 10.49 2.75 16.58
C LYS A 211 9.71 3.64 15.62
N LEU A 212 8.38 3.59 15.67
CA LEU A 212 7.48 4.55 15.05
C LEU A 212 6.75 5.35 16.12
N LYS A 213 6.30 6.55 15.75
CA LYS A 213 5.44 7.41 16.56
C LYS A 213 4.09 7.54 15.88
N ALA A 214 3.03 7.64 16.67
CA ALA A 214 1.72 8.01 16.15
C ALA A 214 1.80 9.41 15.51
N PRO A 215 1.05 9.66 14.43
CA PRO A 215 1.05 10.96 13.77
C PRO A 215 0.42 12.04 14.66
N ALA A 216 0.95 13.27 14.57
CA ALA A 216 0.22 14.44 15.04
C ALA A 216 -0.97 14.73 14.11
N GLU A 217 -1.98 15.46 14.59
CA GLU A 217 -3.20 15.78 13.83
C GLU A 217 -2.91 16.35 12.43
N GLY A 218 -1.99 17.31 12.34
CA GLY A 218 -1.59 17.92 11.06
C GLY A 218 -0.82 17.01 10.10
N GLN A 219 -0.43 15.80 10.50
CA GLN A 219 0.35 14.86 9.68
C GLN A 219 -0.53 13.79 9.00
N ARG A 220 -1.79 13.65 9.41
CA ARG A 220 -2.65 12.52 9.02
C ARG A 220 -3.12 12.56 7.55
N LYS A 221 -3.30 13.75 6.99
CA LYS A 221 -3.91 13.97 5.65
C LYS A 221 -3.27 13.18 4.52
N ALA A 222 -1.94 13.03 4.55
CA ALA A 222 -1.17 12.32 3.53
C ALA A 222 -0.21 11.28 4.11
N LEU A 223 -0.40 10.87 5.37
CA LEU A 223 0.43 9.85 6.01
C LEU A 223 0.36 8.54 5.23
N THR A 224 1.42 7.73 5.30
CA THR A 224 1.51 6.44 4.59
C THR A 224 1.39 6.55 3.06
N THR A 225 1.68 7.73 2.48
CA THR A 225 1.92 7.91 1.04
C THR A 225 3.39 8.03 0.71
N LEU A 226 3.76 7.45 -0.43
CA LEU A 226 5.09 7.50 -1.03
C LEU A 226 4.96 7.77 -2.53
N ILE A 227 5.82 8.62 -3.11
CA ILE A 227 6.11 8.60 -4.54
C ILE A 227 7.46 7.90 -4.74
N THR A 228 7.51 6.95 -5.66
CA THR A 228 8.73 6.20 -6.00
C THR A 228 8.87 6.06 -7.51
N ASN A 229 10.02 5.60 -7.98
CA ASN A 229 10.22 5.27 -9.39
C ASN A 229 9.45 3.98 -9.74
N ALA A 230 8.96 3.90 -10.97
CA ALA A 230 8.44 2.69 -11.57
C ALA A 230 9.53 1.62 -11.80
#